data_AF-A0A1C0ADE9-F1
#
_entry.id   AF-A0A1C0ADE9-F1
#
_cell.length_a   1.000
_cell.length_b   1.000
_cell.length_c   1.000
_cell.angle_alpha   90.00
_cell.angle_beta   90.00
_cell.angle_gamma   90.00
#
_symmetry.space_group_name_H-M   'P 1'
#
loop_
_entity.id
_entity.type
_entity.pdbx_description
1 polymer ?
#
loop_
_entity_poly.entity_id
_entity_poly.type
_entity_poly.pdbx_seq_one_letter_code
_entity_poly.pdbx_strand_id
1 'polypeptide(L)'
;MSELKVTTVEEIKEIAGGEIVPLPGFKPGKPFVARLKKPSLLKMVKDGQIPNSLLGVAKDMFEGNSNESDLADDPEAFKQSIELFYCVAAASLVEPAYEDVEEYINDDQVIAIFNYTQSGIDALKPFREEQGEDVKSNSNS
;
A
#
# COMPACT_ATOMS: atom_id res chain seq x y z
N MET A 1 -24.74 21.56 -13.02
CA MET A 1 -24.39 20.13 -13.16
C MET A 1 -23.18 20.06 -14.06
N SER A 2 -22.09 19.44 -13.62
CA SER A 2 -20.93 19.16 -14.47
C SER A 2 -21.31 18.13 -15.52
N GLU A 3 -21.15 18.45 -16.81
CA GLU A 3 -21.34 17.50 -17.90
C GLU A 3 -20.32 16.36 -17.79
N LEU A 4 -20.78 15.11 -17.90
CA LEU A 4 -19.91 13.94 -17.96
C LEU A 4 -19.17 13.94 -19.31
N LYS A 5 -17.83 13.96 -19.27
CA LYS A 5 -16.97 13.87 -20.45
C LYS A 5 -16.25 12.53 -20.46
N VAL A 6 -15.99 12.01 -21.66
CA VAL A 6 -15.18 10.80 -21.84
C VAL A 6 -13.74 11.10 -21.41
N THR A 7 -13.18 10.27 -20.54
CA THR A 7 -11.78 10.34 -20.12
C THR A 7 -10.88 9.91 -21.28
N THR A 8 -9.85 10.70 -21.55
CA THR A 8 -8.87 10.45 -22.60
C THR A 8 -7.87 9.37 -22.20
N VAL A 9 -7.17 8.78 -23.17
CA VAL A 9 -6.14 7.76 -22.91
C VAL A 9 -4.97 8.37 -22.14
N GLU A 10 -4.63 9.62 -22.41
CA GLU A 10 -3.58 10.38 -21.73
C GLU A 10 -3.90 10.56 -20.24
N GLU A 11 -5.13 10.98 -19.92
CA GLU A 11 -5.61 11.08 -18.53
C GLU A 11 -5.59 9.71 -17.82
N ILE A 12 -5.99 8.64 -18.51
CA ILE A 12 -5.96 7.28 -17.94
C ILE A 12 -4.52 6.88 -17.62
N LYS A 13 -3.54 7.17 -18.50
CA LYS A 13 -2.13 6.86 -18.25
C LYS A 13 -1.56 7.63 -17.08
N GLU A 14 -1.95 8.90 -16.93
CA GLU A 14 -1.55 9.72 -15.79
C GLU A 14 -2.09 9.15 -14.48
N ILE A 15 -3.40 8.86 -14.43
CA ILE A 15 -4.06 8.27 -13.26
C ILE A 15 -3.47 6.88 -12.95
N ALA A 16 -3.28 6.03 -13.97
CA ALA A 16 -2.72 4.69 -13.81
C ALA A 16 -1.22 4.69 -13.44
N GLY A 17 -0.52 5.79 -13.71
CA GLY A 17 0.88 5.99 -13.32
C GLY A 17 1.09 6.07 -11.82
N GLY A 18 0.02 6.28 -11.05
CA GLY A 18 0.06 6.33 -9.59
C GLY A 18 0.38 7.71 -9.03
N GLU A 19 0.28 7.82 -7.72
CA GLU A 19 0.36 9.05 -6.95
C GLU A 19 1.66 9.10 -6.14
N ILE A 20 2.25 10.29 -6.02
CA ILE A 20 3.39 10.51 -5.13
C ILE A 20 2.86 10.65 -3.70
N VAL A 21 3.28 9.74 -2.84
CA VAL A 21 2.83 9.67 -1.45
C VAL A 21 4.02 9.62 -0.47
N PRO A 22 3.90 10.28 0.69
CA PRO A 22 4.85 10.11 1.78
C PRO A 22 4.51 8.85 2.58
N LEU A 23 5.46 7.93 2.66
CA LEU A 23 5.42 6.74 3.50
C LEU A 23 6.26 6.95 4.78
N PRO A 24 6.11 6.08 5.80
CA PRO A 24 6.99 6.05 6.94
C PRO A 24 8.47 6.04 6.51
N GLY A 25 9.24 6.95 7.11
CA GLY A 25 10.65 7.11 6.81
C GLY A 25 11.52 5.97 7.33
N PHE A 26 12.67 5.73 6.71
CA PHE A 26 13.71 4.86 7.28
C PHE A 26 14.37 5.47 8.53
N LYS A 27 14.17 6.78 8.75
CA LYS A 27 14.68 7.52 9.91
C LYS A 27 13.62 8.52 10.37
N PRO A 28 13.59 8.86 11.67
CA PRO A 28 12.73 9.91 12.19
C PRO A 28 12.90 11.23 11.43
N GLY A 29 11.78 11.92 11.15
CA GLY A 29 11.76 13.24 10.53
C GLY A 29 12.09 13.29 9.03
N LYS A 30 12.30 12.14 8.35
CA LYS A 30 12.51 12.10 6.90
C LYS A 30 11.60 11.05 6.24
N PRO A 31 10.49 11.44 5.59
CA PRO A 31 9.58 10.50 4.96
C PRO A 31 10.25 9.77 3.78
N PHE A 32 9.83 8.53 3.57
CA PHE A 32 10.12 7.80 2.34
C PHE A 32 9.08 8.20 1.30
N VAL A 33 9.46 9.07 0.36
CA VAL A 33 8.55 9.51 -0.70
C VAL A 33 8.62 8.52 -1.85
N ALA A 34 7.47 7.96 -2.20
CA ALA A 34 7.35 6.95 -3.25
C ALA A 34 6.15 7.25 -4.16
N ARG A 35 6.18 6.71 -5.37
CA ARG A 35 5.04 6.66 -6.27
C ARG A 35 4.33 5.33 -6.10
N LEU A 36 3.08 5.38 -5.64
CA LEU A 36 2.25 4.19 -5.49
C LEU A 36 1.09 4.21 -6.47
N LYS A 37 0.70 3.03 -6.95
CA LYS A 37 -0.57 2.82 -7.65
C LYS A 37 -1.42 1.84 -6.87
N LYS A 38 -2.74 1.86 -7.08
CA LYS A 38 -3.62 0.81 -6.57
C LYS A 38 -3.56 -0.40 -7.52
N PRO A 39 -2.96 -1.53 -7.13
CA PRO A 39 -2.94 -2.71 -7.96
C PRO A 39 -4.35 -3.32 -8.02
N SER A 40 -4.66 -3.99 -9.12
CA SER A 40 -5.90 -4.76 -9.23
C SER A 40 -5.63 -6.18 -8.75
N LEU A 41 -6.20 -6.57 -7.61
CA LEU A 41 -6.05 -7.93 -7.08
C LEU A 41 -6.53 -8.99 -8.08
N LEU A 42 -7.64 -8.74 -8.76
CA LEU A 42 -8.16 -9.62 -9.81
C LEU A 42 -7.15 -9.80 -10.96
N LYS A 43 -6.46 -8.71 -11.35
CA LYS A 43 -5.41 -8.79 -12.37
C LYS A 43 -4.22 -9.59 -11.87
N MET A 44 -3.79 -9.38 -10.62
CA MET A 44 -2.68 -10.13 -10.03
C MET A 44 -2.98 -11.63 -9.96
N VAL A 45 -4.20 -12.02 -9.57
CA VAL A 45 -4.66 -13.41 -9.59
C VAL A 45 -4.68 -13.96 -11.02
N LYS A 46 -5.28 -13.23 -11.97
CA LYS A 46 -5.35 -13.64 -13.37
C LYS A 46 -3.97 -13.84 -14.01
N ASP A 47 -3.02 -12.96 -13.70
CA ASP A 47 -1.68 -12.95 -14.28
C ASP A 47 -0.71 -13.89 -13.52
N GLY A 48 -1.17 -14.59 -12.48
CA GLY A 48 -0.38 -15.55 -11.70
C GLY A 48 0.63 -14.92 -10.73
N GLN A 49 0.45 -13.64 -10.41
CA GLN A 49 1.30 -12.91 -9.46
C GLN A 49 0.96 -13.24 -8.00
N ILE A 50 -0.25 -13.75 -7.75
CA ILE A 50 -0.64 -14.30 -6.45
C ILE A 50 -0.45 -15.82 -6.49
N PRO A 51 0.40 -16.41 -5.63
CA PRO A 51 0.53 -17.86 -5.50
C PRO A 51 -0.81 -18.54 -5.19
N ASN A 52 -1.01 -19.76 -5.69
CA ASN A 52 -2.26 -20.50 -5.51
C ASN A 52 -2.62 -20.73 -4.02
N SER A 53 -1.61 -20.86 -3.16
CA SER A 53 -1.78 -20.97 -1.70
C SER A 53 -2.46 -19.74 -1.09
N LEU A 54 -2.33 -18.57 -1.72
CA LEU A 54 -2.83 -17.30 -1.21
C LEU A 54 -4.20 -16.92 -1.79
N LEU A 55 -4.77 -17.73 -2.69
CA LEU A 55 -6.04 -17.38 -3.35
C LEU A 55 -7.23 -17.27 -2.38
N GLY A 56 -7.21 -18.05 -1.28
CA GLY A 56 -8.20 -17.94 -0.22
C GLY A 56 -8.19 -16.56 0.42
N VAL A 57 -7.02 -16.15 0.94
CA VAL A 57 -6.84 -14.85 1.58
C VAL A 57 -7.07 -13.68 0.60
N ALA A 58 -6.63 -13.82 -0.66
CA ALA A 58 -6.89 -12.83 -1.70
C ALA A 58 -8.39 -12.67 -1.99
N LYS A 59 -9.14 -13.78 -2.03
CA LYS A 59 -10.60 -13.75 -2.19
C LYS A 59 -11.26 -13.02 -1.01
N ASP A 60 -10.88 -13.34 0.22
CA ASP A 60 -11.48 -12.72 1.41
C ASP A 60 -11.20 -11.22 1.46
N MET A 61 -9.99 -10.80 1.08
CA MET A 61 -9.63 -9.40 0.93
C MET A 61 -10.46 -8.68 -0.14
N PHE A 62 -10.69 -9.32 -1.29
CA PHE A 62 -11.51 -8.76 -2.37
C PHE A 62 -12.97 -8.58 -1.94
N GLU A 63 -13.51 -9.55 -1.20
CA GLU A 63 -14.88 -9.52 -0.71
C GLU A 63 -15.07 -8.57 0.49
N GLY A 64 -13.98 -8.06 1.07
CA GLY A 64 -14.00 -7.23 2.29
C GLY A 64 -14.32 -8.04 3.56
N ASN A 65 -14.16 -9.37 3.49
CA ASN A 65 -14.45 -10.33 4.55
C ASN A 65 -13.20 -10.69 5.36
N SER A 66 -12.18 -9.83 5.41
CA SER A 66 -10.97 -10.09 6.21
C SER A 66 -11.32 -10.08 7.70
N ASN A 67 -11.69 -11.24 8.24
CA ASN A 67 -11.92 -11.42 9.67
C ASN A 67 -10.57 -11.37 10.38
N GLU A 68 -10.29 -10.27 11.07
CA GLU A 68 -9.06 -10.12 11.88
C GLU A 68 -8.91 -11.23 12.94
N SER A 69 -10.03 -11.84 13.37
CA SER A 69 -10.04 -12.95 14.34
C SER A 69 -9.43 -14.24 13.81
N ASP A 70 -9.66 -14.56 12.53
CA ASP A 70 -9.26 -15.85 11.95
C ASP A 70 -7.74 -15.89 11.67
N LEU A 71 -7.12 -14.71 11.52
CA LEU A 71 -5.69 -14.53 11.32
C LEU A 71 -4.85 -14.75 12.59
N ALA A 72 -5.45 -14.59 13.77
CA ALA A 72 -4.74 -14.72 15.05
C ALA A 72 -4.63 -16.17 15.53
N ASP A 73 -5.59 -17.02 15.13
CA ASP A 73 -5.73 -18.39 15.65
C ASP A 73 -5.10 -19.47 14.74
N ASP A 74 -4.80 -19.14 13.47
CA ASP A 74 -4.13 -20.04 12.52
C ASP A 74 -2.79 -19.44 12.03
N PRO A 75 -1.64 -19.99 12.48
CA PRO A 75 -0.32 -19.54 12.05
C PRO A 75 -0.07 -19.61 10.54
N GLU A 76 -0.72 -20.55 9.84
CA GLU A 76 -0.59 -20.67 8.38
C GLU A 76 -1.40 -19.58 7.69
N ALA A 77 -2.63 -19.30 8.13
CA ALA A 77 -3.44 -18.19 7.62
C ALA A 77 -2.76 -16.83 7.86
N PHE A 78 -2.11 -16.66 9.02
CA PHE A 78 -1.30 -15.48 9.32
C PHE A 78 -0.14 -15.32 8.34
N LYS A 79 0.62 -16.39 8.11
CA LYS A 79 1.75 -16.39 7.17
C LYS A 79 1.29 -16.06 5.74
N GLN A 80 0.20 -16.67 5.28
CA GLN A 80 -0.36 -16.40 3.96
C GLN A 80 -0.81 -14.93 3.80
N SER A 81 -1.32 -14.32 4.87
CA SER A 81 -1.69 -12.91 4.87
C SER A 81 -0.47 -11.99 4.78
N ILE A 82 0.60 -12.32 5.50
CA ILE A 82 1.88 -11.61 5.37
C ILE A 82 2.39 -11.72 3.93
N GLU A 83 2.43 -12.91 3.35
CA GLU A 83 2.87 -13.11 1.96
C GLU A 83 2.02 -12.28 0.97
N LEU A 84 0.71 -12.19 1.20
CA LEU A 84 -0.18 -11.36 0.40
C LEU A 84 0.14 -9.86 0.54
N PHE A 85 0.42 -9.36 1.75
CA PHE A 85 0.83 -7.97 1.95
C PHE A 85 2.07 -7.61 1.14
N TYR A 86 3.09 -8.49 1.15
CA TYR A 86 4.29 -8.31 0.35
C TYR A 86 4.01 -8.35 -1.16
N CYS A 87 3.15 -9.27 -1.63
CA CYS A 87 2.72 -9.30 -3.04
C CYS A 87 2.02 -8.00 -3.47
N VAL A 88 1.13 -7.49 -2.61
CA VAL A 88 0.40 -6.23 -2.87
C VAL A 88 1.37 -5.05 -2.83
N ALA A 89 2.28 -4.99 -1.87
CA ALA A 89 3.27 -3.92 -1.76
C ALA A 89 4.17 -3.86 -3.01
N ALA A 90 4.67 -5.02 -3.46
CA ALA A 90 5.47 -5.13 -4.67
C ALA A 90 4.73 -4.67 -5.92
N ALA A 91 3.45 -5.01 -6.05
CA ALA A 91 2.62 -4.57 -7.18
C ALA A 91 2.20 -3.09 -7.11
N SER A 92 2.25 -2.48 -5.92
CA SER A 92 1.82 -1.10 -5.68
C SER A 92 2.94 -0.10 -5.87
N LEU A 93 4.17 -0.45 -5.50
CA LEU A 93 5.32 0.45 -5.53
C LEU A 93 5.87 0.60 -6.95
N VAL A 94 5.62 1.77 -7.55
CA VAL A 94 6.01 2.10 -8.94
C VAL A 94 7.39 2.72 -8.99
N GLU A 95 7.69 3.63 -8.06
CA GLU A 95 8.96 4.36 -8.01
C GLU A 95 9.33 4.65 -6.54
N PRO A 96 10.52 4.25 -6.04
CA PRO A 96 11.50 3.37 -6.71
C PRO A 96 10.89 2.01 -7.05
N ALA A 97 11.51 1.22 -7.92
CA ALA A 97 11.01 -0.13 -8.18
C ALA A 97 11.15 -0.96 -6.88
N TYR A 98 10.15 -1.79 -6.58
CA TYR A 98 10.16 -2.57 -5.34
C TYR A 98 11.42 -3.44 -5.19
N GLU A 99 11.86 -4.06 -6.28
CA GLU A 99 13.07 -4.89 -6.33
C GLU A 99 14.35 -4.13 -5.92
N ASP A 100 14.40 -2.81 -6.12
CA ASP A 100 15.55 -1.97 -5.75
C ASP A 100 15.60 -1.67 -4.24
N VAL A 101 14.48 -1.84 -3.53
CA VAL A 101 14.33 -1.40 -2.14
C VAL A 101 13.82 -2.47 -1.18
N GLU A 102 13.48 -3.66 -1.68
CA GLU A 102 12.89 -4.76 -0.93
C GLU A 102 13.62 -5.06 0.37
N GLU A 103 14.95 -5.17 0.34
CA GLU A 103 15.76 -5.47 1.54
C GLU A 103 15.77 -4.36 2.60
N TYR A 104 15.39 -3.14 2.21
CA TYR A 104 15.38 -1.98 3.11
C TYR A 104 13.98 -1.67 3.65
N ILE A 105 12.93 -2.13 2.95
CA ILE A 105 11.54 -1.92 3.35
C ILE A 105 11.28 -2.64 4.68
N ASN A 106 10.69 -1.92 5.63
CA ASN A 106 10.29 -2.45 6.92
C ASN A 106 8.78 -2.69 7.02
N ASP A 107 8.35 -3.37 8.08
CA ASP A 107 6.94 -3.73 8.29
C ASP A 107 6.00 -2.52 8.28
N ASP A 108 6.40 -1.40 8.90
CA ASP A 108 5.60 -0.16 8.92
C ASP A 108 5.33 0.37 7.50
N GLN A 109 6.34 0.28 6.62
CA GLN A 109 6.23 0.70 5.23
C GLN A 109 5.36 -0.26 4.42
N VAL A 110 5.48 -1.58 4.63
CA VAL A 110 4.60 -2.58 3.98
C VAL A 110 3.14 -2.33 4.34
N ILE A 111 2.86 -2.15 5.63
CA ILE A 111 1.51 -1.87 6.13
C ILE A 111 0.99 -0.54 5.58
N ALA A 112 1.82 0.50 5.52
CA ALA A 112 1.42 1.79 4.95
C ALA A 112 1.08 1.69 3.45
N ILE A 113 1.87 0.94 2.67
CA ILE A 113 1.60 0.69 1.25
C ILE A 113 0.29 -0.08 1.10
N PHE A 114 0.08 -1.13 1.91
CA PHE A 114 -1.16 -1.89 1.92
C PHE A 114 -2.38 -1.03 2.26
N ASN A 115 -2.31 -0.22 3.32
CA ASN A 115 -3.40 0.67 3.70
C ASN A 115 -3.73 1.68 2.58
N TYR A 116 -2.72 2.16 1.86
CA TYR A 116 -2.91 2.98 0.67
C TYR A 116 -3.71 2.24 -0.42
N THR A 117 -3.52 0.94 -0.64
CA THR A 117 -4.31 0.20 -1.63
C THR A 117 -5.78 0.12 -1.25
N GLN A 118 -6.07 0.00 0.05
CA GLN A 118 -7.44 -0.09 0.57
C GLN A 118 -8.17 1.25 0.55
N SER A 119 -7.55 2.34 1.02
CA SER A 119 -8.24 3.63 1.23
C SER A 119 -7.65 4.81 0.46
N GLY A 120 -6.65 4.58 -0.38
CA GLY A 120 -5.95 5.65 -1.12
C GLY A 120 -5.13 6.56 -0.21
N ILE A 121 -4.86 7.78 -0.67
CA ILE A 121 -4.00 8.74 0.05
C ILE A 121 -4.51 9.12 1.45
N ASP A 122 -5.82 8.95 1.69
CA ASP A 122 -6.46 9.24 2.97
C ASP A 122 -6.01 8.28 4.08
N ALA A 123 -5.62 7.04 3.74
CA ALA A 123 -5.07 6.09 4.71
C ALA A 123 -3.73 6.54 5.32
N LEU A 124 -3.04 7.48 4.68
CA LEU A 124 -1.73 7.97 5.12
C LEU A 124 -1.82 9.23 6.00
N LYS A 125 -3.03 9.72 6.30
CA LYS A 125 -3.26 10.91 7.15
C LYS A 125 -2.67 10.78 8.57
N PRO A 126 -2.86 9.67 9.31
CA PRO A 126 -2.34 9.55 10.67
C PRO A 126 -0.81 9.76 10.74
N PHE A 127 -0.06 9.19 9.79
CA PHE A 127 1.39 9.36 9.71
C PHE A 127 1.84 10.80 9.41
N ARG A 128 1.00 11.59 8.73
CA ARG A 128 1.32 13.01 8.44
C ARG A 128 1.19 13.89 9.68
N GLU A 129 0.26 13.55 10.58
CA GLU A 129 0.05 14.29 11.82
C GLU A 129 1.21 14.05 12.80
N GLU A 130 1.65 12.80 12.95
CA GLU A 130 2.79 12.44 13.80
C GLU A 130 4.10 13.13 13.37
N GLN A 131 4.39 13.21 12.06
CA GLN A 131 5.59 13.90 11.56
C GLN A 131 5.52 15.43 11.70
N GLY A 132 4.32 16.01 11.87
CA GLY A 132 4.12 17.44 12.05
C GLY A 132 4.36 17.93 13.49
N GLU A 133 4.29 17.04 14.47
CA GLU A 133 4.44 17.38 15.89
C GLU A 133 5.90 17.37 16.36
N ASP A 134 6.74 16.48 15.82
CA ASP A 134 8.17 16.38 16.21
C ASP A 134 9.03 17.59 15.83
N VAL A 135 8.59 18.42 14.88
CA VAL A 135 9.35 19.62 14.45
C VAL A 135 9.20 20.80 15.43
N LYS A 136 8.23 20.76 16.37
CA LYS A 136 7.94 21.90 17.26
C LYS A 136 8.53 21.82 18.67
N SER A 137 9.19 20.73 19.07
CA SER A 137 9.63 20.57 20.47
C SER A 137 11.13 20.81 20.74
N ASN A 138 11.93 21.24 19.75
CA ASN A 138 13.37 21.49 19.95
C ASN A 138 13.83 22.92 19.65
N SER A 139 13.03 23.89 20.07
CA SER A 139 13.47 25.29 20.20
C SER A 139 13.01 25.87 21.52
N ASN A 140 13.76 25.57 22.59
CA ASN A 140 13.93 26.45 23.74
C ASN A 140 15.26 26.06 24.42
N SER A 141 16.33 26.76 24.03
CA SER A 141 17.53 26.96 24.85
C SER A 141 17.24 27.99 25.94
#